data_AF-A0A956X2A8-F1
#
_entry.id   AF-A0A956X2A8-F1
#
_cell.length_a   1.000
_cell.length_b   1.000
_cell.length_c   1.000
_cell.angle_alpha   90.00
_cell.angle_beta   90.00
_cell.angle_gamma   90.00
#
_symmetry.space_group_name_H-M   'P 1'
#
loop_
_entity.id
_entity.type
_entity.pdbx_description
1 polymer ?
#
loop_
_entity_poly.entity_id
_entity_poly.type
_entity_poly.pdbx_seq_one_letter_code
_entity_poly.pdbx_strand_id
1 'polypeptide(L)'
;MFNWRGDQAALNNLPGAPMLDTAVGILLVLGLAYALWYTLRARPVPVLYLLWFIGIVSLGVLSVSHEAPTARRTIGVVPLAYLFVALVADQFFQVWHEAWRGRGDRIFNAAIALTVALLMVANVRVFFDVQATNPSVETAFSPYESAVGEYLTTLPADATVLITPQFEHHSAIKLIARDHPHRSLDVVADLPYSAPTSGDLVYILEPADRPLLTLMQQIYPTGLASEHRAETNELLFLSYIVPQADLAATRGIVGQYFANFPPITAADAQQRETALDLDLSAAPLNAPFFALWEGTLLVPEFGDYTFELTAEGESASLQIDRDQRLDLEAGASGVLPVTLAAGFHPLRIEFHSGDAPGRLRLAWSGPGFDDQTVGGDALYAFRLGDQGLVGYYFPNGEWQGDPAIVRNDLLITPNNPLHEPFSILWRGKIAVPSSGLYTFSTRSDDGSFVFIDEQLVVDNGGSHGAEDRSGQIQLDEGFHDIEVLYSELGGSREMQLYWQPPGQG
;
A
#
# COMPACT_ATOMS: atom_id res chain seq x y z
N MET A 1 10.33 11.20 -31.93
CA MET A 1 9.94 11.99 -30.74
C MET A 1 9.47 13.40 -31.07
N PHE A 2 10.22 14.19 -31.86
CA PHE A 2 9.89 15.61 -32.05
C PHE A 2 8.79 15.90 -33.09
N ASN A 3 8.70 15.16 -34.20
CA ASN A 3 7.89 15.56 -35.37
C ASN A 3 6.89 14.51 -35.89
N TRP A 4 6.99 13.24 -35.49
CA TRP A 4 6.10 12.17 -35.98
C TRP A 4 5.36 11.46 -34.85
N ARG A 5 6.10 10.83 -33.93
CA ARG A 5 5.57 10.19 -32.73
C ARG A 5 6.40 10.58 -31.51
N GLY A 6 5.75 11.01 -30.44
CA GLY A 6 6.35 11.37 -29.15
C GLY A 6 6.72 10.17 -28.28
N ASP A 7 7.25 10.46 -27.10
CA ASP A 7 7.36 9.45 -26.04
C ASP A 7 6.01 9.23 -25.35
N GLN A 8 5.89 8.16 -24.57
CA GLN A 8 4.65 7.77 -23.90
C GLN A 8 4.53 8.33 -22.47
N ALA A 9 5.57 8.99 -21.96
CA ALA A 9 5.57 9.47 -20.59
C ALA A 9 4.72 10.74 -20.48
N ALA A 10 3.53 10.61 -19.89
CA ALA A 10 2.57 11.69 -19.75
C ALA A 10 3.13 12.90 -18.97
N LEU A 11 4.13 12.66 -18.12
CA LEU A 11 4.86 13.67 -17.36
C LEU A 11 5.72 14.62 -18.24
N ASN A 12 5.89 14.30 -19.53
CA ASN A 12 6.66 15.09 -20.49
C ASN A 12 5.77 15.89 -21.46
N ASN A 13 4.72 15.24 -21.96
CA ASN A 13 3.76 15.74 -22.95
C ASN A 13 2.58 14.77 -23.03
N LEU A 14 1.57 15.06 -23.85
CA LEU A 14 0.52 14.11 -24.20
C LEU A 14 1.13 12.79 -24.72
N PRO A 15 0.75 11.62 -24.17
CA PRO A 15 1.31 10.33 -24.55
C PRO A 15 1.27 10.08 -26.07
N GLY A 16 2.44 9.82 -26.65
CA GLY A 16 2.63 9.56 -28.08
C GLY A 16 2.55 10.79 -28.99
N ALA A 17 2.18 11.97 -28.48
CA ALA A 17 2.11 13.20 -29.26
C ALA A 17 3.52 13.77 -29.52
N PRO A 18 3.80 14.25 -30.74
CA PRO A 18 5.09 14.87 -31.03
C PRO A 18 5.35 16.09 -30.13
N MET A 19 6.61 16.30 -29.77
CA MET A 19 7.02 17.43 -28.92
C MET A 19 6.94 18.79 -29.63
N LEU A 20 6.99 18.81 -30.96
CA LEU A 20 6.81 20.00 -31.77
C LEU A 20 5.50 19.87 -32.54
N ASP A 21 4.83 21.01 -32.75
CA ASP A 21 3.71 21.04 -33.68
C ASP A 21 4.16 20.70 -35.11
N THR A 22 3.22 20.31 -35.95
CA THR A 22 3.50 19.84 -37.31
C THR A 22 4.27 20.87 -38.14
N ALA A 23 3.98 22.17 -38.01
CA ALA A 23 4.63 23.20 -38.82
C ALA A 23 6.09 23.37 -38.38
N VAL A 24 6.34 23.48 -37.09
CA VAL A 24 7.69 23.58 -36.53
C VAL A 24 8.48 22.29 -36.77
N GLY A 25 7.83 21.13 -36.66
CA GLY A 25 8.44 19.83 -36.97
C GLY A 25 8.88 19.70 -38.43
N ILE A 26 8.10 20.19 -39.40
CA ILE A 26 8.49 20.23 -40.82
C ILE A 26 9.69 21.17 -41.01
N LEU A 27 9.63 22.38 -40.43
CA LEU A 27 10.71 23.36 -40.55
C LEU A 27 12.01 22.86 -39.90
N LEU A 28 11.94 22.11 -38.81
CA LEU A 28 13.09 21.44 -38.20
C LEU A 28 13.75 20.46 -39.17
N VAL A 29 12.97 19.58 -39.81
CA VAL A 29 13.50 18.60 -40.76
C VAL A 29 14.15 19.30 -41.96
N LEU A 30 13.51 20.35 -42.49
CA LEU A 30 14.08 21.17 -43.56
C LEU A 30 15.37 21.87 -43.14
N GLY A 31 15.42 22.39 -41.91
CA GLY A 31 16.59 23.08 -41.37
C GLY A 31 17.77 22.15 -41.14
N LEU A 32 17.50 20.93 -40.64
CA LEU A 32 18.50 19.86 -40.53
C LEU A 32 19.04 19.46 -41.91
N ALA A 33 18.15 19.24 -42.88
CA ALA A 33 18.54 18.89 -44.25
C ALA A 33 19.38 20.00 -44.91
N TYR A 34 18.99 21.26 -44.73
CA TYR A 34 19.74 22.41 -45.23
C TYR A 34 21.10 22.55 -44.54
N ALA A 35 21.17 22.43 -43.20
CA ALA A 35 22.41 22.49 -42.45
C ALA A 35 23.39 21.38 -42.86
N LEU A 36 22.89 20.17 -43.10
CA LEU A 36 23.68 19.05 -43.61
C LEU A 36 24.18 19.31 -45.05
N TRP A 37 23.30 19.75 -45.94
CA TRP A 37 23.68 20.09 -47.31
C TRP A 37 24.74 21.21 -47.36
N TYR A 38 24.58 22.23 -46.51
CA TYR A 38 25.50 23.36 -46.45
C TYR A 38 26.87 22.98 -45.89
N THR A 39 26.93 22.14 -44.84
CA THR A 39 28.20 21.62 -44.30
C THR A 39 28.97 20.81 -45.33
N LEU A 40 28.30 19.96 -46.10
CA LEU A 40 28.91 19.15 -47.15
C LEU A 40 29.48 19.97 -48.33
N ARG A 41 29.05 21.24 -48.50
CA ARG A 41 29.46 22.13 -49.61
C ARG A 41 30.42 23.27 -49.22
N ALA A 42 31.09 23.17 -48.08
CA ALA A 42 32.28 23.95 -47.68
C ALA A 42 32.08 25.31 -46.97
N ARG A 43 31.41 25.33 -45.81
CA ARG A 43 31.73 26.26 -44.70
C ARG A 43 31.61 25.57 -43.32
N PRO A 44 32.51 25.87 -42.35
CA PRO A 44 32.55 25.18 -41.04
C PRO A 44 31.44 25.59 -40.04
N VAL A 45 30.49 26.46 -40.41
CA VAL A 45 29.61 27.12 -39.45
C VAL A 45 28.49 26.22 -38.86
N PRO A 46 27.85 25.27 -39.58
CA PRO A 46 26.82 24.43 -38.94
C PRO A 46 27.36 23.16 -38.27
N VAL A 47 28.66 22.87 -38.32
CA VAL A 47 29.20 21.61 -37.79
C VAL A 47 28.99 21.52 -36.28
N LEU A 48 29.18 22.62 -35.54
CA LEU A 48 28.98 22.63 -34.09
C LEU A 48 27.50 22.38 -33.72
N TYR A 49 26.55 22.99 -34.43
CA TYR A 49 25.12 22.79 -34.16
C TYR A 49 24.66 21.36 -34.46
N LEU A 50 25.17 20.77 -35.53
CA LEU A 50 24.88 19.38 -35.89
C LEU A 50 25.52 18.40 -34.90
N LEU A 51 26.78 18.62 -34.50
CA LEU A 51 27.45 17.80 -33.49
C LEU A 51 26.76 17.91 -32.12
N TRP A 52 26.33 19.12 -31.75
CA TRP A 52 25.57 19.32 -30.51
C TRP A 52 24.20 18.64 -30.58
N PHE A 53 23.48 18.75 -31.71
CA PHE A 53 22.20 18.09 -31.92
C PHE A 53 22.34 16.55 -31.83
N ILE A 54 23.32 15.99 -32.55
CA ILE A 54 23.63 14.55 -32.51
C ILE A 54 24.04 14.13 -31.10
N GLY A 55 24.88 14.92 -30.43
CA GLY A 55 25.34 14.67 -29.07
C GLY A 55 24.17 14.52 -28.09
N ILE A 56 23.26 15.49 -28.04
CA ILE A 56 22.12 15.41 -27.10
C ILE A 56 21.10 14.35 -27.53
N VAL A 57 20.80 14.21 -28.82
CA VAL A 57 19.89 13.14 -29.28
C VAL A 57 20.47 11.76 -28.94
N SER A 58 21.80 11.58 -29.03
CA SER A 58 22.45 10.33 -28.67
C SER A 58 22.31 9.99 -27.17
N LEU A 59 22.22 10.97 -26.27
CA LEU A 59 21.92 10.72 -24.84
C LEU A 59 20.55 10.05 -24.64
N GLY A 60 19.58 10.38 -25.50
CA GLY A 60 18.27 9.73 -25.50
C GLY A 60 18.30 8.30 -26.05
N VAL A 61 19.21 7.98 -26.98
CA VAL A 61 19.29 6.67 -27.64
C VAL A 61 20.22 5.70 -26.91
N LEU A 62 21.32 6.21 -26.35
CA LEU A 62 22.36 5.43 -25.66
C LEU A 62 22.09 5.24 -24.16
N SER A 63 20.89 5.60 -23.72
CA SER A 63 20.42 5.45 -22.35
C SER A 63 19.91 4.03 -22.08
N VAL A 64 19.72 3.65 -20.81
CA VAL A 64 19.19 2.33 -20.41
C VAL A 64 17.86 1.99 -21.10
N SER A 65 17.71 0.73 -21.49
CA SER A 65 16.65 0.24 -22.38
C SER A 65 15.22 0.38 -21.85
N HIS A 66 15.05 0.58 -20.54
CA HIS A 66 13.74 0.72 -19.90
C HIS A 66 13.28 2.18 -19.74
N GLU A 67 14.15 3.18 -19.92
CA GLU A 67 13.81 4.61 -19.74
C GLU A 67 14.04 5.49 -21.00
N ALA A 68 14.49 4.90 -22.11
CA ALA A 68 14.83 5.63 -23.33
C ALA A 68 14.06 5.18 -24.56
N PRO A 69 13.80 6.10 -25.51
CA PRO A 69 14.13 7.53 -25.51
C PRO A 69 13.01 8.41 -24.90
N THR A 70 13.37 9.44 -24.10
CA THR A 70 12.41 10.40 -23.49
C THR A 70 12.76 11.88 -23.74
N ALA A 71 11.74 12.75 -23.72
CA ALA A 71 11.90 14.21 -23.86
C ALA A 71 12.80 14.82 -22.82
N ARG A 72 12.69 14.42 -21.56
CA ARG A 72 13.50 14.98 -20.46
C ARG A 72 14.99 14.88 -20.73
N ARG A 73 15.45 13.72 -21.23
CA ARG A 73 16.86 13.48 -21.52
C ARG A 73 17.37 14.22 -22.75
N THR A 74 16.46 14.61 -23.65
CA THR A 74 16.78 15.34 -24.89
C THR A 74 16.34 16.80 -24.87
N ILE A 75 15.94 17.33 -23.71
CA ILE A 75 15.41 18.71 -23.57
C ILE A 75 16.40 19.78 -24.04
N GLY A 76 17.70 19.50 -23.94
CA GLY A 76 18.75 20.38 -24.45
C GLY A 76 18.75 20.56 -25.97
N VAL A 77 17.97 19.77 -26.73
CA VAL A 77 17.77 19.94 -28.18
C VAL A 77 16.88 21.15 -28.50
N VAL A 78 16.04 21.61 -27.58
CA VAL A 78 15.03 22.64 -27.85
C VAL A 78 15.63 23.92 -28.49
N PRO A 79 16.71 24.54 -27.97
CA PRO A 79 17.30 25.71 -28.61
C PRO A 79 17.81 25.42 -30.03
N LEU A 80 18.42 24.26 -30.26
CA LEU A 80 18.92 23.85 -31.57
C LEU A 80 17.78 23.64 -32.57
N ALA A 81 16.67 23.05 -32.12
CA ALA A 81 15.51 22.84 -32.97
C ALA A 81 15.00 24.18 -33.53
N TYR A 82 14.87 25.19 -32.67
CA TYR A 82 14.46 26.53 -33.10
C TYR A 82 15.51 27.26 -33.93
N LEU A 83 16.82 27.01 -33.74
CA LEU A 83 17.87 27.53 -34.62
C LEU A 83 17.74 26.95 -36.04
N PHE A 84 17.48 25.65 -36.19
CA PHE A 84 17.24 25.05 -37.51
C PHE A 84 15.97 25.59 -38.18
N VAL A 85 14.91 25.79 -37.41
CA VAL A 85 13.67 26.42 -37.90
C VAL A 85 13.94 27.86 -38.37
N ALA A 86 14.68 28.64 -37.58
CA ALA A 86 15.05 30.02 -37.91
C ALA A 86 15.92 30.08 -39.17
N LEU A 87 16.83 29.11 -39.36
CA LEU A 87 17.66 29.01 -40.56
C LEU A 87 16.80 28.87 -41.82
N VAL A 88 15.76 28.04 -41.78
CA VAL A 88 14.82 27.90 -42.90
C VAL A 88 14.03 29.18 -43.13
N ALA A 89 13.53 29.80 -42.07
CA ALA A 89 12.79 31.07 -42.16
C ALA A 89 13.65 32.20 -42.75
N ASP A 90 14.93 32.28 -42.38
CA ASP A 90 15.89 33.25 -42.94
C ASP A 90 16.10 33.02 -44.44
N GLN A 91 16.27 31.77 -44.88
CA GLN A 91 16.41 31.45 -46.31
C GLN A 91 15.15 31.82 -47.11
N PHE A 92 13.95 31.57 -46.56
CA PHE A 92 12.71 32.03 -47.18
C PHE A 92 12.63 33.56 -47.25
N PHE A 93 13.06 34.25 -46.19
CA PHE A 93 13.09 35.71 -46.17
C PHE A 93 14.04 36.27 -47.23
N GLN A 94 15.24 35.70 -47.40
CA GLN A 94 16.20 36.14 -48.43
C GLN A 94 15.63 36.00 -49.84
N VAL A 95 15.03 34.84 -50.17
CA VAL A 95 14.38 34.62 -51.47
C VAL A 95 13.22 35.58 -51.69
N TRP A 96 12.39 35.82 -50.67
CA TRP A 96 11.30 36.79 -50.72
C TRP A 96 11.81 38.21 -50.96
N HIS A 97 12.80 38.63 -50.17
CA HIS A 97 13.39 39.96 -50.24
C HIS A 97 13.96 40.24 -51.64
N GLU A 98 14.67 39.28 -52.23
CA GLU A 98 15.21 39.37 -53.58
C GLU A 98 14.11 39.44 -54.65
N ALA A 99 13.10 38.57 -54.57
CA ALA A 99 11.99 38.51 -55.52
C ALA A 99 11.18 39.83 -55.55
N TRP A 100 10.97 40.44 -54.39
CA TRP A 100 10.17 41.66 -54.24
C TRP A 100 11.02 42.94 -54.11
N ARG A 101 12.35 42.82 -54.22
CA ARG A 101 13.33 43.91 -54.06
C ARG A 101 13.07 44.74 -52.80
N GLY A 102 12.80 44.06 -51.68
CA GLY A 102 12.54 44.66 -50.37
C GLY A 102 11.17 45.33 -50.16
N ARG A 103 10.34 45.48 -51.21
CA ARG A 103 9.03 46.15 -51.07
C ARG A 103 8.00 45.34 -50.28
N GLY A 104 8.18 44.02 -50.21
CA GLY A 104 7.29 43.09 -49.52
C GLY A 104 7.69 42.75 -48.08
N ASP A 105 8.81 43.27 -47.57
CA ASP A 105 9.41 42.79 -46.31
C ASP A 105 8.50 43.01 -45.10
N ARG A 106 7.79 44.14 -45.04
CA ARG A 106 6.83 44.43 -43.96
C ARG A 106 5.68 43.42 -43.96
N ILE A 107 5.21 43.03 -45.14
CA ILE A 107 4.11 42.05 -45.28
C ILE A 107 4.60 40.68 -44.85
N PHE A 108 5.80 40.27 -45.28
CA PHE A 108 6.40 39.00 -44.86
C PHE A 108 6.60 38.95 -43.34
N ASN A 109 7.20 39.99 -42.75
CA ASN A 109 7.42 40.06 -41.31
C ASN A 109 6.10 40.05 -40.54
N ALA A 110 5.07 40.75 -41.01
CA ALA A 110 3.74 40.70 -40.42
C ALA A 110 3.11 39.30 -40.51
N ALA A 111 3.27 38.61 -41.64
CA ALA A 111 2.76 37.25 -41.83
C ALA A 111 3.48 36.23 -40.94
N ILE A 112 4.82 36.32 -40.81
CA ILE A 112 5.59 35.49 -39.87
C ILE A 112 5.18 35.79 -38.43
N ALA A 113 5.09 37.07 -38.03
CA ALA A 113 4.67 37.44 -36.68
C ALA A 113 3.26 36.91 -36.36
N LEU A 114 2.32 37.02 -37.30
CA LEU A 114 0.98 36.45 -37.15
C LEU A 114 1.01 34.93 -37.03
N THR A 115 1.83 34.25 -37.84
CA THR A 115 1.98 32.79 -37.78
C THR A 115 2.53 32.34 -36.43
N VAL A 116 3.57 33.02 -35.93
CA VAL A 116 4.13 32.76 -34.60
C VAL A 116 3.09 33.00 -33.51
N ALA A 117 2.32 34.09 -33.59
CA ALA A 117 1.25 34.37 -32.62
C ALA A 117 0.17 33.29 -32.63
N LEU A 118 -0.26 32.81 -33.80
CA LEU A 118 -1.23 31.73 -33.91
C LEU A 118 -0.70 30.40 -33.36
N LEU A 119 0.57 30.07 -33.65
CA LEU A 119 1.22 28.88 -33.09
C LEU A 119 1.36 28.99 -31.57
N MET A 120 1.68 30.18 -31.04
CA MET A 120 1.75 30.41 -29.60
C MET A 120 0.38 30.20 -28.94
N VAL A 121 -0.70 30.75 -29.51
CA VAL A 121 -2.06 30.53 -29.02
C VAL A 121 -2.44 29.04 -29.07
N ALA A 122 -2.09 28.34 -30.15
CA ALA A 122 -2.33 26.91 -30.26
C ALA A 122 -1.59 26.11 -29.18
N ASN A 123 -0.32 26.42 -28.91
CA ASN A 123 0.47 25.77 -27.88
C ASN A 123 -0.04 26.08 -26.47
N VAL A 124 -0.45 27.33 -26.20
CA VAL A 124 -1.09 27.74 -24.93
C VAL A 124 -2.36 26.91 -24.71
N ARG A 125 -3.19 26.74 -25.74
CA ARG A 125 -4.39 25.91 -25.66
C ARG A 125 -4.07 24.44 -25.40
N VAL A 126 -3.06 23.89 -26.07
CA VAL A 126 -2.64 22.49 -25.82
C VAL A 126 -2.17 22.31 -24.39
N PHE A 127 -1.39 23.25 -23.85
CA PHE A 127 -0.88 23.16 -22.49
C PHE A 127 -1.97 23.37 -21.43
N PHE A 128 -2.71 24.47 -21.49
CA PHE A 128 -3.65 24.86 -20.43
C PHE A 128 -5.04 24.22 -20.54
N ASP A 129 -5.46 23.77 -21.73
CA ASP A 129 -6.76 23.13 -21.89
C ASP A 129 -6.61 21.62 -22.09
N VAL A 130 -5.76 21.19 -23.04
CA VAL A 130 -5.73 19.77 -23.44
C VAL A 130 -4.90 18.94 -22.48
N GLN A 131 -3.68 19.34 -22.14
CA GLN A 131 -2.83 18.61 -21.18
C GLN A 131 -3.40 18.70 -19.77
N ALA A 132 -3.82 19.89 -19.34
CA ALA A 132 -4.35 20.10 -17.99
C ALA A 132 -5.60 19.28 -17.67
N THR A 133 -6.40 18.90 -18.68
CA THR A 133 -7.60 18.06 -18.50
C THR A 133 -7.40 16.61 -18.94
N ASN A 134 -6.17 16.23 -19.30
CA ASN A 134 -5.88 14.87 -19.73
C ASN A 134 -5.64 13.97 -18.50
N PRO A 135 -6.43 12.88 -18.32
CA PRO A 135 -6.30 12.02 -17.15
C PRO A 135 -4.92 11.36 -17.02
N SER A 136 -4.26 11.03 -18.13
CA SER A 136 -2.91 10.44 -18.09
C SER A 136 -1.87 11.45 -17.62
N VAL A 137 -2.07 12.73 -17.90
CA VAL A 137 -1.20 13.80 -17.41
C VAL A 137 -1.47 14.03 -15.93
N GLU A 138 -2.73 14.17 -15.53
CA GLU A 138 -3.13 14.34 -14.12
C GLU A 138 -2.57 13.25 -13.21
N THR A 139 -2.78 11.98 -13.57
CA THR A 139 -2.25 10.82 -12.83
C THR A 139 -0.72 10.81 -12.73
N ALA A 140 -0.02 11.33 -13.73
CA ALA A 140 1.44 11.44 -13.68
C ALA A 140 1.93 12.47 -12.64
N PHE A 141 1.09 13.44 -12.24
CA PHE A 141 1.43 14.48 -11.26
C PHE A 141 0.99 14.15 -9.82
N SER A 142 0.98 12.87 -9.46
CA SER A 142 0.79 12.41 -8.07
C SER A 142 -0.48 12.96 -7.39
N PRO A 143 -1.67 12.76 -7.98
CA PRO A 143 -2.91 13.31 -7.45
C PRO A 143 -3.30 12.69 -6.10
N TYR A 144 -3.00 11.41 -5.88
CA TYR A 144 -3.27 10.69 -4.63
C TYR A 144 -2.51 11.32 -3.46
N GLU A 145 -1.20 11.48 -3.61
CA GLU A 145 -0.31 12.03 -2.60
C GLU A 145 -0.58 13.51 -2.36
N SER A 146 -0.89 14.26 -3.42
CA SER A 146 -1.26 15.67 -3.28
C SER A 146 -2.53 15.84 -2.45
N ALA A 147 -3.55 15.02 -2.70
CA ALA A 147 -4.80 15.04 -1.95
C ALA A 147 -4.62 14.64 -0.47
N VAL A 148 -3.78 13.63 -0.20
CA VAL A 148 -3.38 13.28 1.18
C VAL A 148 -2.69 14.47 1.85
N GLY A 149 -1.74 15.12 1.15
CA GLY A 149 -1.04 16.30 1.65
C GLY A 149 -1.99 17.45 2.01
N GLU A 150 -2.99 17.72 1.16
CA GLU A 150 -4.01 18.74 1.43
C GLU A 150 -4.89 18.34 2.62
N TYR A 151 -5.33 17.08 2.69
CA TYR A 151 -6.15 16.57 3.79
C TYR A 151 -5.46 16.67 5.14
N LEU A 152 -4.15 16.36 5.21
CA LEU A 152 -3.35 16.54 6.42
C LEU A 152 -3.39 17.98 6.95
N THR A 153 -3.47 19.00 6.07
CA THR A 153 -3.58 20.40 6.52
C THR A 153 -4.91 20.74 7.18
N THR A 154 -5.94 19.90 7.00
CA THR A 154 -7.26 20.08 7.59
C THR A 154 -7.38 19.44 8.97
N LEU A 155 -6.45 18.56 9.34
CA LEU A 155 -6.47 17.83 10.60
C LEU A 155 -6.01 18.72 11.77
N PRO A 156 -6.52 18.46 12.99
CA PRO A 156 -5.99 19.08 14.20
C PRO A 156 -4.52 18.72 14.44
N ALA A 157 -3.72 19.67 14.91
CA ALA A 157 -2.28 19.46 15.14
C ALA A 157 -1.95 18.42 16.24
N ASP A 158 -2.92 18.09 17.10
CA ASP A 158 -2.84 17.08 18.15
C ASP A 158 -3.37 15.70 17.72
N ALA A 159 -3.92 15.59 16.51
CA ALA A 159 -4.33 14.33 15.94
C ALA A 159 -3.11 13.42 15.73
N THR A 160 -3.26 12.15 16.09
CA THR A 160 -2.24 11.14 15.80
C THR A 160 -2.53 10.56 14.44
N VAL A 161 -1.63 10.79 13.47
CA VAL A 161 -1.88 10.40 12.08
C VAL A 161 -0.96 9.27 11.64
N LEU A 162 -1.57 8.17 11.18
CA LEU A 162 -0.91 7.01 10.60
C LEU A 162 -1.28 6.93 9.13
N ILE A 163 -0.28 6.84 8.26
CA ILE A 163 -0.48 6.78 6.81
C ILE A 163 0.19 5.54 6.24
N THR A 164 -0.38 4.93 5.19
CA THR A 164 0.24 3.75 4.58
C THR A 164 1.64 4.07 4.06
N PRO A 165 2.57 3.10 4.09
CA PRO A 165 3.98 3.34 3.78
C PRO A 165 4.24 4.01 2.42
N GLN A 166 3.40 3.72 1.43
CA GLN A 166 3.49 4.26 0.07
C GLN A 166 3.34 5.79 0.06
N PHE A 167 2.55 6.33 0.99
CA PHE A 167 2.37 7.78 1.14
C PHE A 167 3.46 8.44 1.99
N GLU A 168 4.09 7.72 2.93
CA GLU A 168 4.91 8.33 3.99
C GLU A 168 6.06 9.20 3.50
N HIS A 169 6.79 8.76 2.47
CA HIS A 169 8.01 9.43 2.03
C HIS A 169 7.83 10.24 0.75
N HIS A 170 6.60 10.42 0.27
CA HIS A 170 6.35 11.11 -0.97
C HIS A 170 6.56 12.63 -0.84
N SER A 171 7.34 13.22 -1.76
CA SER A 171 7.71 14.64 -1.69
C SER A 171 6.53 15.60 -1.76
N ALA A 172 5.44 15.21 -2.44
CA ALA A 172 4.23 16.02 -2.54
C ALA A 172 3.56 16.20 -1.18
N ILE A 173 3.44 15.11 -0.40
CA ILE A 173 2.86 15.14 0.95
C ILE A 173 3.70 16.04 1.85
N LYS A 174 5.03 15.83 1.86
CA LYS A 174 5.94 16.66 2.67
C LYS A 174 5.82 18.16 2.35
N LEU A 175 5.72 18.51 1.06
CA LEU A 175 5.62 19.89 0.62
C LEU A 175 4.26 20.53 0.98
N ILE A 176 3.16 19.81 0.75
CA ILE A 176 1.80 20.34 0.89
C ILE A 176 1.35 20.33 2.35
N ALA A 177 1.61 19.25 3.08
CA ALA A 177 1.21 19.09 4.48
C ALA A 177 1.96 20.01 5.46
N ARG A 178 2.99 20.73 4.98
CA ARG A 178 3.81 21.67 5.78
C ARG A 178 4.34 21.05 7.07
N ASP A 179 4.83 19.82 6.96
CA ASP A 179 5.35 19.02 8.08
C ASP A 179 4.31 18.73 9.20
N HIS A 180 3.00 18.63 8.87
CA HIS A 180 2.02 18.07 9.81
C HIS A 180 2.53 16.72 10.33
N PRO A 181 2.60 16.47 11.65
CA PRO A 181 3.11 15.21 12.19
C PRO A 181 2.31 14.01 11.67
N HIS A 182 3.01 13.02 11.11
CA HIS A 182 2.48 11.73 10.69
C HIS A 182 3.60 10.70 10.66
N ARG A 183 3.26 9.42 10.62
CA ARG A 183 4.20 8.30 10.47
C ARG A 183 3.59 7.15 9.68
N SER A 184 4.43 6.23 9.22
CA SER A 184 4.00 4.95 8.64
C SER A 184 3.06 4.19 9.58
N LEU A 185 2.03 3.63 8.98
CA LEU A 185 1.14 2.64 9.57
C LEU A 185 1.78 1.26 9.49
N ASP A 186 2.17 0.68 10.63
CA ASP A 186 2.40 -0.76 10.74
C ASP A 186 1.09 -1.40 11.21
N VAL A 187 0.40 -2.07 10.28
CA VAL A 187 -0.92 -2.67 10.55
C VAL A 187 -0.87 -3.63 11.75
N VAL A 188 0.24 -4.35 11.97
CA VAL A 188 0.33 -5.31 13.09
C VAL A 188 0.58 -4.60 14.41
N ALA A 189 1.42 -3.57 14.42
CA ALA A 189 1.77 -2.86 15.65
C ALA A 189 0.74 -1.79 16.05
N ASP A 190 0.03 -1.22 15.07
CA ASP A 190 -0.80 -0.04 15.25
C ASP A 190 -2.30 -0.32 15.21
N LEU A 191 -2.73 -1.56 14.97
CA LEU A 191 -4.13 -1.92 14.90
C LEU A 191 -4.44 -3.17 15.76
N PRO A 192 -4.91 -3.02 17.02
CA PRO A 192 -5.30 -1.77 17.66
C PRO A 192 -4.14 -0.96 18.20
N TYR A 193 -4.25 0.35 18.05
CA TYR A 193 -3.32 1.33 18.57
C TYR A 193 -3.24 1.32 20.09
N SER A 194 -2.03 1.11 20.61
CA SER A 194 -1.78 0.95 22.05
C SER A 194 -1.09 2.16 22.69
N ALA A 195 -0.42 3.00 21.88
CA ALA A 195 0.35 4.13 22.39
C ALA A 195 -0.56 5.29 22.88
N PRO A 196 -0.07 6.17 23.77
CA PRO A 196 -0.81 7.35 24.17
C PRO A 196 -1.04 8.30 22.98
N THR A 197 -2.27 8.80 22.84
CA THR A 197 -2.60 9.89 21.89
C THR A 197 -3.03 11.14 22.66
N SER A 198 -2.78 12.32 22.09
CA SER A 198 -3.27 13.59 22.64
C SER A 198 -4.65 13.98 22.10
N GLY A 199 -4.96 13.56 20.86
CA GLY A 199 -6.26 13.72 20.22
C GLY A 199 -6.72 12.43 19.53
N ASP A 200 -7.62 12.59 18.55
CA ASP A 200 -8.15 11.49 17.76
C ASP A 200 -7.05 10.80 16.93
N LEU A 201 -7.26 9.52 16.68
CA LEU A 201 -6.38 8.70 15.86
C LEU A 201 -6.94 8.67 14.42
N VAL A 202 -6.13 9.03 13.45
CA VAL A 202 -6.51 9.12 12.04
C VAL A 202 -5.63 8.17 11.23
N TYR A 203 -6.26 7.21 10.57
CA TYR A 203 -5.60 6.36 9.59
C TYR A 203 -5.90 6.89 8.19
N ILE A 204 -4.88 7.02 7.35
CA ILE A 204 -5.00 7.36 5.93
C ILE A 204 -4.50 6.17 5.14
N LEU A 205 -5.39 5.59 4.33
CA LEU A 205 -5.17 4.34 3.64
C LEU A 205 -5.28 4.52 2.12
N GLU A 206 -4.57 3.69 1.39
CA GLU A 206 -4.73 3.60 -0.06
C GLU A 206 -6.08 2.98 -0.44
N PRO A 207 -6.55 3.23 -1.67
CA PRO A 207 -7.70 2.52 -2.22
C PRO A 207 -7.57 0.99 -2.14
N ALA A 208 -6.35 0.46 -2.31
CA ALA A 208 -6.05 -0.97 -2.24
C ALA A 208 -6.28 -1.56 -0.84
N ASP A 209 -6.09 -0.77 0.21
CA ASP A 209 -6.25 -1.18 1.61
C ASP A 209 -7.70 -1.08 2.11
N ARG A 210 -8.67 -0.87 1.21
CA ARG A 210 -10.10 -0.90 1.53
C ARG A 210 -10.51 -2.12 2.38
N PRO A 211 -10.00 -3.35 2.18
CA PRO A 211 -10.34 -4.49 3.03
C PRO A 211 -10.01 -4.25 4.52
N LEU A 212 -8.99 -3.46 4.84
CA LEU A 212 -8.61 -3.11 6.21
C LEU A 212 -9.73 -2.38 6.95
N LEU A 213 -10.58 -1.61 6.26
CA LEU A 213 -11.70 -0.90 6.88
C LEU A 213 -12.66 -1.83 7.63
N THR A 214 -12.85 -3.07 7.14
CA THR A 214 -13.73 -4.02 7.82
C THR A 214 -13.13 -4.48 9.14
N LEU A 215 -11.82 -4.75 9.17
CA LEU A 215 -11.10 -5.07 10.39
C LEU A 215 -11.11 -3.88 11.35
N MET A 216 -10.85 -2.68 10.85
CA MET A 216 -10.88 -1.46 11.67
C MET A 216 -12.26 -1.20 12.27
N GLN A 217 -13.35 -1.46 11.54
CA GLN A 217 -14.71 -1.34 12.08
C GLN A 217 -15.01 -2.40 13.15
N GLN A 218 -14.40 -3.59 13.06
CA GLN A 218 -14.53 -4.61 14.11
C GLN A 218 -13.79 -4.20 15.39
N ILE A 219 -12.62 -3.58 15.24
CA ILE A 219 -11.78 -3.13 16.35
C ILE A 219 -12.34 -1.83 16.98
N TYR A 220 -12.77 -0.89 16.14
CA TYR A 220 -13.26 0.44 16.50
C TYR A 220 -14.67 0.69 15.92
N PRO A 221 -15.73 0.09 16.48
CA PRO A 221 -17.08 0.14 15.88
C PRO A 221 -17.68 1.54 15.71
N THR A 222 -17.19 2.52 16.44
CA THR A 222 -17.61 3.94 16.42
C THR A 222 -16.76 4.79 15.47
N GLY A 223 -15.71 4.23 14.88
CA GLY A 223 -14.83 4.93 13.96
C GLY A 223 -15.55 5.37 12.69
N LEU A 224 -15.10 6.50 12.13
CA LEU A 224 -15.70 7.14 10.97
C LEU A 224 -14.83 6.92 9.73
N ALA A 225 -15.31 6.07 8.82
CA ALA A 225 -14.72 5.89 7.50
C ALA A 225 -15.19 6.99 6.54
N SER A 226 -14.26 7.61 5.81
CA SER A 226 -14.55 8.55 4.72
C SER A 226 -13.79 8.17 3.46
N GLU A 227 -14.45 8.30 2.32
CA GLU A 227 -13.84 8.17 0.99
C GLU A 227 -13.50 9.56 0.46
N HIS A 228 -12.26 9.75 -0.01
CA HIS A 228 -11.82 10.99 -0.62
C HIS A 228 -11.67 10.76 -2.11
N ARG A 229 -12.45 11.50 -2.91
CA ARG A 229 -12.57 11.28 -4.35
C ARG A 229 -12.19 12.53 -5.13
N ALA A 230 -11.61 12.34 -6.30
CA ALA A 230 -11.39 13.40 -7.27
C ALA A 230 -12.72 13.90 -7.87
N GLU A 231 -12.69 15.03 -8.59
CA GLU A 231 -13.87 15.55 -9.32
C GLU A 231 -14.40 14.54 -10.35
N THR A 232 -13.52 13.68 -10.88
CA THR A 232 -13.83 12.59 -11.80
C THR A 232 -14.51 11.39 -11.10
N ASN A 233 -14.77 11.48 -9.79
CA ASN A 233 -15.27 10.41 -8.92
C ASN A 233 -14.31 9.23 -8.73
N GLU A 234 -13.05 9.38 -9.13
CA GLU A 234 -11.98 8.44 -8.83
C GLU A 234 -11.67 8.44 -7.33
N LEU A 235 -11.46 7.25 -6.73
CA LEU A 235 -11.11 7.13 -5.32
C LEU A 235 -9.61 7.42 -5.15
N LEU A 236 -9.29 8.49 -4.43
CA LEU A 236 -7.91 8.89 -4.19
C LEU A 236 -7.35 8.20 -2.94
N PHE A 237 -8.05 8.30 -1.82
CA PHE A 237 -7.64 7.63 -0.58
C PHE A 237 -8.83 7.45 0.36
N LEU A 238 -8.61 6.70 1.42
CA LEU A 238 -9.57 6.44 2.48
C LEU A 238 -9.03 7.03 3.78
N SER A 239 -9.92 7.56 4.63
CA SER A 239 -9.55 7.93 6.00
C SER A 239 -10.44 7.23 7.01
N TYR A 240 -9.87 6.81 8.13
CA TYR A 240 -10.60 6.23 9.25
C TYR A 240 -10.25 6.97 10.54
N ILE A 241 -11.24 7.64 11.14
CA ILE A 241 -11.04 8.44 12.35
C ILE A 241 -11.59 7.69 13.56
N VAL A 242 -10.75 7.46 14.55
CA VAL A 242 -11.10 6.83 15.83
C VAL A 242 -11.07 7.89 16.93
N PRO A 243 -12.20 8.18 17.59
CA PRO A 243 -12.23 9.09 18.73
C PRO A 243 -11.29 8.62 19.84
N GLN A 244 -10.54 9.53 20.45
CA GLN A 244 -9.59 9.19 21.52
C GLN A 244 -10.24 8.37 22.66
N ALA A 245 -11.49 8.68 23.01
CA ALA A 245 -12.23 8.01 24.06
C ALA A 245 -12.49 6.52 23.79
N ASP A 246 -12.50 6.11 22.52
CA ASP A 246 -12.83 4.75 22.11
C ASP A 246 -11.60 3.82 22.09
N LEU A 247 -10.39 4.37 22.10
CA LEU A 247 -9.15 3.59 22.12
C LEU A 247 -9.07 2.67 23.34
N ALA A 248 -9.44 3.19 24.52
CA ALA A 248 -9.47 2.39 25.76
C ALA A 248 -10.60 1.35 25.77
N ALA A 249 -11.70 1.60 25.05
CA ALA A 249 -12.87 0.73 25.02
C ALA A 249 -12.62 -0.58 24.25
N THR A 250 -11.49 -0.70 23.56
CA THR A 250 -11.11 -1.94 22.85
C THR A 250 -10.49 -3.01 23.76
N ARG A 251 -9.99 -2.61 24.94
CA ARG A 251 -9.25 -3.48 25.88
C ARG A 251 -10.16 -4.33 26.78
N GLY A 252 -9.66 -5.49 27.18
CA GLY A 252 -10.39 -6.50 27.92
C GLY A 252 -11.22 -7.41 27.00
N ILE A 253 -11.99 -8.30 27.59
CA ILE A 253 -12.83 -9.29 26.89
C ILE A 253 -14.26 -9.22 27.43
N VAL A 254 -15.25 -9.68 26.67
CA VAL A 254 -16.64 -9.74 27.12
C VAL A 254 -17.02 -11.18 27.43
N GLY A 255 -17.30 -11.45 28.71
CA GLY A 255 -17.89 -12.70 29.18
C GLY A 255 -19.37 -12.75 28.87
N GLN A 256 -19.80 -13.81 28.20
CA GLN A 256 -21.18 -14.12 27.89
C GLN A 256 -21.66 -15.20 28.86
N TYR A 257 -22.72 -14.94 29.61
CA TYR A 257 -23.24 -15.82 30.64
C TYR A 257 -24.60 -16.40 30.23
N PHE A 258 -24.76 -17.70 30.40
CA PHE A 258 -25.93 -18.46 29.99
C PHE A 258 -26.45 -19.30 31.16
N ALA A 259 -27.74 -19.21 31.46
CA ALA A 259 -28.38 -20.01 32.49
C ALA A 259 -28.53 -21.49 32.09
N ASN A 260 -28.50 -21.78 30.78
CA ASN A 260 -28.65 -23.14 30.25
C ASN A 260 -27.52 -23.46 29.26
N PHE A 261 -27.03 -24.70 29.32
CA PHE A 261 -26.07 -25.26 28.36
C PHE A 261 -26.67 -26.49 27.66
N PRO A 262 -26.46 -26.69 26.34
CA PRO A 262 -25.76 -25.79 25.42
C PRO A 262 -26.51 -24.48 25.16
N PRO A 263 -25.80 -23.38 24.85
CA PRO A 263 -26.44 -22.11 24.54
C PRO A 263 -27.27 -22.23 23.25
N ILE A 264 -28.57 -22.00 23.37
CA ILE A 264 -29.54 -22.04 22.25
C ILE A 264 -30.09 -20.66 21.88
N THR A 265 -29.72 -19.63 22.64
CA THR A 265 -30.12 -18.22 22.49
C THR A 265 -28.92 -17.30 22.69
N ALA A 266 -29.13 -15.99 22.54
CA ALA A 266 -28.16 -15.00 23.01
C ALA A 266 -27.91 -15.14 24.53
N ALA A 267 -26.77 -14.64 24.99
CA ALA A 267 -26.41 -14.66 26.41
C ALA A 267 -27.46 -13.96 27.28
N ASP A 268 -27.77 -14.55 28.43
CA ASP A 268 -28.71 -13.98 29.41
C ASP A 268 -28.13 -12.73 30.09
N ALA A 269 -26.79 -12.69 30.21
CA ALA A 269 -26.06 -11.53 30.69
C ALA A 269 -24.68 -11.43 30.02
N GLN A 270 -24.12 -10.23 30.03
CA GLN A 270 -22.76 -9.95 29.57
C GLN A 270 -22.02 -9.09 30.58
N GLN A 271 -20.74 -9.36 30.76
CA GLN A 271 -19.85 -8.56 31.62
C GLN A 271 -18.50 -8.39 30.94
N ARG A 272 -17.94 -7.18 31.00
CA ARG A 272 -16.61 -6.90 30.47
C ARG A 272 -15.57 -7.14 31.55
N GLU A 273 -14.54 -7.90 31.20
CA GLU A 273 -13.41 -8.22 32.06
C GLU A 273 -12.15 -7.56 31.52
N THR A 274 -11.42 -6.85 32.38
CA THR A 274 -10.14 -6.20 32.00
C THR A 274 -8.94 -7.10 32.27
N ALA A 275 -9.11 -8.13 33.09
CA ALA A 275 -8.13 -9.16 33.39
C ALA A 275 -8.85 -10.49 33.69
N LEU A 276 -8.19 -11.60 33.36
CA LEU A 276 -8.69 -12.95 33.59
C LEU A 276 -8.24 -13.47 34.95
N ASP A 277 -8.66 -12.76 36.01
CA ASP A 277 -8.62 -13.22 37.39
C ASP A 277 -9.95 -12.86 38.05
N LEU A 278 -10.91 -13.77 37.90
CA LEU A 278 -12.33 -13.55 38.08
C LEU A 278 -12.83 -14.26 39.33
N ASP A 279 -13.29 -13.49 40.31
CA ASP A 279 -14.16 -13.99 41.38
C ASP A 279 -15.60 -14.06 40.85
N LEU A 280 -16.02 -15.27 40.48
CA LEU A 280 -17.31 -15.47 39.82
C LEU A 280 -18.48 -15.44 40.82
N SER A 281 -18.24 -15.25 42.12
CA SER A 281 -19.32 -14.94 43.06
C SER A 281 -19.98 -13.59 42.75
N ALA A 282 -19.29 -12.72 42.01
CA ALA A 282 -19.80 -11.46 41.47
C ALA A 282 -20.36 -11.58 40.04
N ALA A 283 -20.48 -12.80 39.49
CA ALA A 283 -21.05 -13.03 38.16
C ALA A 283 -22.50 -12.53 38.07
N PRO A 284 -22.96 -12.15 36.87
CA PRO A 284 -24.29 -11.58 36.68
C PRO A 284 -25.44 -12.61 36.81
N LEU A 285 -25.12 -13.90 36.89
CA LEU A 285 -26.06 -15.01 37.07
C LEU A 285 -25.70 -15.82 38.31
N ASN A 286 -26.71 -16.38 38.98
CA ASN A 286 -26.50 -17.37 40.03
C ASN A 286 -26.11 -18.71 39.41
N ALA A 287 -25.23 -19.47 40.09
CA ALA A 287 -24.90 -20.84 39.70
C ALA A 287 -26.14 -21.76 39.76
N PRO A 288 -26.26 -22.76 38.86
CA PRO A 288 -25.35 -23.07 37.76
C PRO A 288 -25.50 -22.14 36.56
N PHE A 289 -24.39 -21.85 35.89
CA PHE A 289 -24.33 -21.13 34.63
C PHE A 289 -23.14 -21.60 33.80
N PHE A 290 -23.22 -21.35 32.49
CA PHE A 290 -22.12 -21.45 31.55
C PHE A 290 -21.63 -20.05 31.21
N ALA A 291 -20.31 -19.84 31.23
CA ALA A 291 -19.68 -18.60 30.80
C ALA A 291 -18.74 -18.86 29.62
N LEU A 292 -18.81 -17.97 28.63
CA LEU A 292 -18.00 -18.00 27.41
C LEU A 292 -17.32 -16.65 27.23
N TRP A 293 -15.99 -16.65 27.25
CA TRP A 293 -15.18 -15.51 26.84
C TRP A 293 -14.60 -15.80 25.47
N GLU A 294 -14.86 -14.92 24.51
CA GLU A 294 -14.27 -14.96 23.16
C GLU A 294 -13.73 -13.59 22.82
N GLY A 295 -12.46 -13.54 22.44
CA GLY A 295 -11.75 -12.33 22.11
C GLY A 295 -10.40 -12.62 21.47
N THR A 296 -9.49 -11.67 21.60
CA THR A 296 -8.17 -11.72 20.99
C THR A 296 -7.11 -11.47 22.05
N LEU A 297 -6.09 -12.31 22.06
CA LEU A 297 -4.84 -12.13 22.79
C LEU A 297 -3.80 -11.47 21.90
N LEU A 298 -3.13 -10.43 22.38
CA LEU A 298 -1.96 -9.82 21.75
C LEU A 298 -0.69 -10.40 22.38
N VAL A 299 0.07 -11.14 21.58
CA VAL A 299 1.37 -11.71 21.92
C VAL A 299 2.46 -10.69 21.55
N PRO A 300 3.29 -10.24 22.51
CA PRO A 300 4.21 -9.14 22.27
C PRO A 300 5.39 -9.51 21.35
N GLU A 301 5.91 -10.73 21.48
CA GLU A 301 7.10 -11.19 20.76
C GLU A 301 6.95 -12.67 20.40
N PHE A 302 7.66 -13.11 19.37
CA PHE A 302 7.70 -14.53 19.03
C PHE A 302 8.44 -15.32 20.11
N GLY A 303 7.88 -16.47 20.51
CA GLY A 303 8.59 -17.41 21.35
C GLY A 303 7.69 -18.41 22.07
N ASP A 304 8.27 -19.07 23.07
CA ASP A 304 7.59 -20.07 23.88
C ASP A 304 6.84 -19.41 25.04
N TYR A 305 5.55 -19.67 25.11
CA TYR A 305 4.65 -19.21 26.14
C TYR A 305 4.12 -20.39 26.95
N THR A 306 3.79 -20.13 28.21
CA THR A 306 3.12 -21.10 29.08
C THR A 306 1.92 -20.44 29.71
N PHE A 307 0.72 -20.96 29.43
CA PHE A 307 -0.53 -20.51 30.03
C PHE A 307 -0.93 -21.42 31.18
N GLU A 308 -1.24 -20.85 32.33
CA GLU A 308 -1.75 -21.56 33.50
C GLU A 308 -3.21 -21.16 33.73
N LEU A 309 -4.12 -22.12 33.54
CA LEU A 309 -5.54 -21.96 33.82
C LEU A 309 -5.85 -22.62 35.17
N THR A 310 -6.50 -21.87 36.06
CA THR A 310 -7.04 -22.37 37.32
C THR A 310 -8.54 -22.11 37.37
N ALA A 311 -9.33 -23.14 37.66
CA ALA A 311 -10.78 -23.04 37.70
C ALA A 311 -11.37 -23.85 38.88
N GLU A 312 -12.20 -23.21 39.70
CA GLU A 312 -12.86 -23.85 40.86
C GLU A 312 -14.27 -24.38 40.55
N GLY A 313 -14.71 -24.28 39.28
CA GLY A 313 -16.02 -24.76 38.81
C GLY A 313 -16.04 -26.26 38.49
N GLU A 314 -17.11 -26.70 37.82
CA GLU A 314 -17.30 -28.07 37.34
C GLU A 314 -16.34 -28.44 36.20
N SER A 315 -16.13 -27.52 35.25
CA SER A 315 -15.15 -27.68 34.18
C SER A 315 -14.78 -26.33 33.57
N ALA A 316 -13.60 -26.29 32.94
CA ALA A 316 -13.18 -25.14 32.16
C ALA A 316 -12.35 -25.60 30.95
N SER A 317 -12.34 -24.81 29.88
CA SER A 317 -11.38 -25.00 28.79
C SER A 317 -10.78 -23.69 28.35
N LEU A 318 -9.53 -23.75 27.90
CA LEU A 318 -8.80 -22.68 27.23
C LEU A 318 -8.48 -23.15 25.82
N GLN A 319 -8.75 -22.30 24.85
CA GLN A 319 -8.32 -22.48 23.47
C GLN A 319 -7.63 -21.20 22.98
N ILE A 320 -6.43 -21.37 22.42
CA ILE A 320 -5.66 -20.33 21.75
C ILE A 320 -5.48 -20.76 20.30
N ASP A 321 -5.74 -19.85 19.37
CA ASP A 321 -5.87 -20.17 17.95
C ASP A 321 -6.82 -21.35 17.72
N ARG A 322 -6.65 -22.07 16.61
CA ARG A 322 -7.50 -23.21 16.27
C ARG A 322 -7.17 -24.48 17.04
N ASP A 323 -5.88 -24.75 17.27
CA ASP A 323 -5.39 -26.10 17.58
C ASP A 323 -4.84 -26.26 19.01
N GLN A 324 -4.65 -25.17 19.76
CA GLN A 324 -4.03 -25.21 21.10
C GLN A 324 -5.12 -25.21 22.16
N ARG A 325 -5.39 -26.37 22.76
CA ARG A 325 -6.49 -26.54 23.72
C ARG A 325 -6.03 -27.20 25.02
N LEU A 326 -6.55 -26.68 26.13
CA LEU A 326 -6.45 -27.25 27.48
C LEU A 326 -7.85 -27.40 28.05
N ASP A 327 -8.21 -28.61 28.47
CA ASP A 327 -9.46 -28.91 29.16
C ASP A 327 -9.17 -29.27 30.63
N LEU A 328 -9.96 -28.71 31.54
CA LEU A 328 -9.88 -28.91 32.99
C LEU A 328 -11.16 -29.56 33.53
N GLU A 329 -10.97 -30.55 34.40
CA GLU A 329 -12.03 -31.12 35.23
C GLU A 329 -12.22 -30.31 36.53
N ALA A 330 -13.20 -30.68 37.34
CA ALA A 330 -13.65 -29.91 38.50
C ALA A 330 -12.52 -29.60 39.50
N GLY A 331 -12.35 -28.31 39.83
CA GLY A 331 -11.37 -27.84 40.82
C GLY A 331 -9.90 -28.04 40.46
N ALA A 332 -9.59 -28.21 39.16
CA ALA A 332 -8.23 -28.42 38.68
C ALA A 332 -7.52 -27.12 38.25
N SER A 333 -6.20 -27.17 38.24
CA SER A 333 -5.36 -26.27 37.45
C SER A 333 -4.62 -27.06 36.38
N GLY A 334 -4.29 -26.42 35.27
CA GLY A 334 -3.53 -27.03 34.18
C GLY A 334 -2.70 -26.00 33.42
N VAL A 335 -1.77 -26.53 32.64
CA VAL A 335 -0.75 -25.75 31.95
C VAL A 335 -0.76 -26.09 30.46
N LEU A 336 -0.74 -25.05 29.62
CA LEU A 336 -0.67 -25.14 28.16
C LEU A 336 0.62 -24.47 27.66
N PRO A 337 1.68 -25.25 27.38
CA PRO A 337 2.86 -24.74 26.68
C PRO A 337 2.57 -24.59 25.19
N VAL A 338 2.90 -23.44 24.60
CA VAL A 338 2.63 -23.12 23.20
C VAL A 338 3.69 -22.16 22.66
N THR A 339 4.15 -22.37 21.43
CA THR A 339 4.98 -21.39 20.71
C THR A 339 4.08 -20.49 19.88
N LEU A 340 4.16 -19.17 20.09
CA LEU A 340 3.29 -18.19 19.42
C LEU A 340 4.13 -17.19 18.63
N ALA A 341 3.62 -16.79 17.47
CA ALA A 341 4.13 -15.64 16.72
C ALA A 341 3.79 -14.35 17.48
N ALA A 342 4.52 -13.25 17.23
CA ALA A 342 4.07 -11.95 17.72
C ALA A 342 2.76 -11.56 17.01
N GLY A 343 1.90 -10.78 17.67
CA GLY A 343 0.64 -10.29 17.10
C GLY A 343 -0.59 -10.96 17.70
N PHE A 344 -1.68 -11.00 16.94
CA PHE A 344 -2.99 -11.37 17.45
C PHE A 344 -3.29 -12.85 17.32
N HIS A 345 -3.85 -13.42 18.39
CA HIS A 345 -4.26 -14.82 18.52
C HIS A 345 -5.69 -14.90 19.05
N PRO A 346 -6.62 -15.61 18.39
CA PRO A 346 -7.93 -15.88 18.94
C PRO A 346 -7.84 -16.56 20.31
N LEU A 347 -8.63 -16.08 21.27
CA LEU A 347 -8.71 -16.62 22.61
C LEU A 347 -10.16 -17.00 22.92
N ARG A 348 -10.37 -18.25 23.34
CA ARG A 348 -11.66 -18.76 23.79
C ARG A 348 -11.51 -19.46 25.14
N ILE A 349 -12.37 -19.09 26.08
CA ILE A 349 -12.46 -19.74 27.40
C ILE A 349 -13.90 -20.13 27.65
N GLU A 350 -14.11 -21.39 28.01
CA GLU A 350 -15.39 -21.93 28.42
C GLU A 350 -15.32 -22.31 29.89
N PHE A 351 -16.38 -22.01 30.65
CA PHE A 351 -16.45 -22.31 32.07
C PHE A 351 -17.85 -22.75 32.47
N HIS A 352 -17.92 -23.85 33.22
CA HIS A 352 -19.13 -24.35 33.85
C HIS A 352 -18.99 -24.19 35.37
N SER A 353 -19.86 -23.38 35.99
CA SER A 353 -19.78 -23.16 37.44
C SER A 353 -20.15 -24.41 38.26
N GLY A 354 -21.05 -25.25 37.77
CA GLY A 354 -21.65 -26.29 38.60
C GLY A 354 -22.52 -25.66 39.71
N ASP A 355 -22.50 -26.23 40.91
CA ASP A 355 -23.36 -25.77 42.02
C ASP A 355 -22.86 -24.48 42.71
N ALA A 356 -21.63 -24.05 42.47
CA ALA A 356 -21.03 -22.86 43.09
C ALA A 356 -20.29 -22.03 42.03
N PRO A 357 -20.34 -20.69 42.10
CA PRO A 357 -19.74 -19.84 41.07
C PRO A 357 -18.23 -20.02 40.90
N GLY A 358 -17.49 -20.22 42.01
CA GLY A 358 -16.04 -20.45 42.00
C GLY A 358 -15.21 -19.24 41.58
N ARG A 359 -13.96 -19.51 41.19
CA ARG A 359 -12.99 -18.56 40.64
C ARG A 359 -12.41 -19.09 39.33
N LEU A 360 -12.04 -18.20 38.42
CA LEU A 360 -11.28 -18.50 37.22
C LEU A 360 -10.08 -17.57 37.10
N ARG A 361 -8.87 -18.12 36.93
CA ARG A 361 -7.66 -17.34 36.67
C ARG A 361 -6.92 -17.90 35.46
N LEU A 362 -6.54 -17.03 34.53
CA LEU A 362 -5.61 -17.31 33.45
C LEU A 362 -4.35 -16.46 33.65
N ALA A 363 -3.23 -17.14 33.92
CA ALA A 363 -1.91 -16.54 33.95
C ALA A 363 -1.09 -17.02 32.75
N TRP A 364 -0.07 -16.25 32.40
CA TRP A 364 0.87 -16.60 31.34
C TRP A 364 2.29 -16.13 31.65
N SER A 365 3.26 -16.81 31.05
CA SER A 365 4.68 -16.44 31.03
C SER A 365 5.22 -16.61 29.61
N GLY A 366 6.27 -15.88 29.27
CA GLY A 366 6.86 -15.90 27.93
C GLY A 366 8.17 -15.13 27.85
N PRO A 367 8.66 -14.85 26.63
CA PRO A 367 9.89 -14.07 26.44
C PRO A 367 9.84 -12.74 27.19
N GLY A 368 10.80 -12.53 28.09
CA GLY A 368 10.96 -11.27 28.82
C GLY A 368 10.03 -11.04 30.02
N PHE A 369 9.11 -11.96 30.33
CA PHE A 369 8.27 -11.84 31.53
C PHE A 369 7.83 -13.19 32.12
N ASP A 370 7.71 -13.22 33.44
CA ASP A 370 7.22 -14.38 34.19
C ASP A 370 5.84 -14.08 34.81
N ASP A 371 5.07 -15.15 35.05
CA ASP A 371 3.77 -15.21 35.76
C ASP A 371 3.03 -13.87 35.87
N GLN A 372 2.31 -13.52 34.80
CA GLN A 372 1.39 -12.39 34.77
C GLN A 372 -0.04 -12.88 34.56
N THR A 373 -1.02 -12.20 35.14
CA THR A 373 -2.43 -12.43 34.76
C THR A 373 -2.65 -11.90 33.34
N VAL A 374 -3.32 -12.68 32.49
CA VAL A 374 -3.70 -12.22 31.15
C VAL A 374 -4.75 -11.11 31.27
N GLY A 375 -4.43 -9.91 30.78
CA GLY A 375 -5.30 -8.74 30.88
C GLY A 375 -4.64 -7.48 30.33
N GLY A 376 -5.27 -6.34 30.60
CA GLY A 376 -4.73 -5.02 30.26
C GLY A 376 -4.48 -4.87 28.75
N ASP A 377 -3.21 -4.64 28.40
CA ASP A 377 -2.77 -4.37 27.03
C ASP A 377 -2.67 -5.64 26.16
N ALA A 378 -2.76 -6.84 26.76
CA ALA A 378 -2.70 -8.10 26.04
C ALA A 378 -4.07 -8.63 25.62
N LEU A 379 -5.18 -8.07 26.11
CA LEU A 379 -6.50 -8.67 25.95
C LEU A 379 -7.47 -7.72 25.27
N TYR A 380 -8.18 -8.21 24.24
CA TYR A 380 -9.09 -7.42 23.43
C TYR A 380 -10.41 -8.12 23.14
N ALA A 381 -11.48 -7.32 23.00
CA ALA A 381 -12.84 -7.83 22.93
C ALA A 381 -13.30 -8.16 21.50
N PHE A 382 -12.62 -7.60 20.49
CA PHE A 382 -12.90 -7.94 19.11
C PHE A 382 -12.46 -9.38 18.83
N ARG A 383 -13.15 -10.01 17.88
CA ARG A 383 -12.89 -11.39 17.48
C ARG A 383 -12.21 -11.35 16.13
N LEU A 384 -10.94 -11.71 16.11
CA LEU A 384 -10.33 -12.21 14.90
C LEU A 384 -10.78 -13.66 14.70
N GLY A 385 -11.16 -14.00 13.47
CA GLY A 385 -11.19 -15.42 13.10
C GLY A 385 -9.76 -15.96 13.02
N ASP A 386 -9.62 -17.21 12.58
CA ASP A 386 -8.33 -17.79 12.15
C ASP A 386 -7.88 -17.08 10.85
N GLN A 387 -7.46 -15.82 10.96
CA GLN A 387 -7.10 -14.94 9.87
C GLN A 387 -5.64 -14.52 9.97
N GLY A 388 -5.06 -14.22 8.81
CA GLY A 388 -3.66 -13.85 8.67
C GLY A 388 -2.77 -15.00 8.23
N LEU A 389 -1.50 -14.66 8.00
CA LEU A 389 -0.42 -15.58 7.69
C LEU A 389 0.74 -15.31 8.65
N VAL A 390 1.48 -16.36 9.01
CA VAL A 390 2.70 -16.17 9.79
C VAL A 390 3.80 -15.66 8.86
N GLY A 391 4.21 -14.42 9.06
CA GLY A 391 5.31 -13.76 8.38
C GLY A 391 6.63 -14.03 9.09
N TYR A 392 7.60 -14.55 8.35
CA TYR A 392 8.99 -14.76 8.77
C TYR A 392 9.87 -13.74 8.05
N TYR A 393 10.49 -12.86 8.82
CA TYR A 393 11.22 -11.70 8.30
C TYR A 393 12.71 -11.92 8.44
N PHE A 394 13.43 -11.87 7.32
CA PHE A 394 14.86 -12.13 7.25
C PHE A 394 15.62 -10.84 6.96
N PRO A 395 16.74 -10.57 7.67
CA PRO A 395 17.59 -9.39 7.43
C PRO A 395 18.54 -9.61 6.22
N ASN A 396 18.00 -10.18 5.14
CA ASN A 396 18.65 -10.42 3.86
C ASN A 396 17.58 -10.64 2.77
N GLY A 397 17.93 -10.50 1.49
CA GLY A 397 17.02 -10.67 0.36
C GLY A 397 16.81 -12.12 -0.12
N GLU A 398 17.24 -13.14 0.62
CA GLU A 398 17.28 -14.54 0.13
C GLU A 398 16.49 -15.55 1.00
N TRP A 399 15.63 -15.08 1.91
CA TRP A 399 14.83 -15.93 2.82
C TRP A 399 15.65 -16.97 3.61
N GLN A 400 16.89 -16.64 3.94
CA GLN A 400 17.84 -17.57 4.56
C GLN A 400 18.19 -17.19 6.00
N GLY A 401 18.55 -18.22 6.79
CA GLY A 401 18.98 -18.08 8.18
C GLY A 401 17.84 -18.03 9.18
N ASP A 402 18.13 -17.57 10.39
CA ASP A 402 17.09 -17.38 11.42
C ASP A 402 16.33 -16.07 11.13
N PRO A 403 14.99 -16.08 11.16
CA PRO A 403 14.20 -14.87 10.99
C PRO A 403 14.46 -13.92 12.17
N ALA A 404 14.62 -12.63 11.87
CA ALA A 404 14.76 -11.59 12.89
C ALA A 404 13.41 -11.29 13.57
N ILE A 405 12.29 -11.46 12.85
CA ILE A 405 10.94 -11.24 13.34
C ILE A 405 10.05 -12.36 12.82
N VAL A 406 9.17 -12.88 13.69
CA VAL A 406 8.10 -13.81 13.33
C VAL A 406 6.81 -13.27 13.90
N ARG A 407 5.82 -12.99 13.06
CA ARG A 407 4.54 -12.39 13.49
C ARG A 407 3.36 -12.87 12.67
N ASN A 408 2.16 -12.81 13.24
CA ASN A 408 0.91 -13.04 12.52
C ASN A 408 0.50 -11.77 11.78
N ASP A 409 0.64 -11.77 10.46
CA ASP A 409 0.25 -10.67 9.58
C ASP A 409 -1.18 -10.87 9.09
N LEU A 410 -2.09 -10.00 9.51
CA LEU A 410 -3.50 -10.04 9.08
C LEU A 410 -3.66 -9.69 7.59
N LEU A 411 -2.71 -8.95 7.04
CA LEU A 411 -2.63 -8.55 5.63
C LEU A 411 -1.19 -8.67 5.15
N ILE A 412 -1.02 -9.11 3.90
CA ILE A 412 0.28 -9.01 3.21
C ILE A 412 0.48 -7.55 2.84
N THR A 413 1.46 -6.92 3.47
CA THR A 413 1.82 -5.52 3.21
C THR A 413 3.34 -5.42 3.02
N PRO A 414 3.83 -4.42 2.27
CA PRO A 414 5.27 -4.20 2.13
C PRO A 414 5.89 -3.61 3.40
N ASN A 415 5.11 -3.34 4.45
CA ASN A 415 5.63 -2.70 5.64
C ASN A 415 6.49 -3.66 6.46
N ASN A 416 7.73 -3.24 6.69
CA ASN A 416 8.69 -3.99 7.46
C ASN A 416 9.56 -3.04 8.31
N PRO A 417 9.78 -3.35 9.60
CA PRO A 417 10.77 -2.69 10.44
C PRO A 417 12.24 -2.99 10.07
N LEU A 418 12.55 -3.97 9.22
CA LEU A 418 13.93 -4.26 8.80
C LEU A 418 14.43 -3.29 7.72
N HIS A 419 15.75 -3.05 7.73
CA HIS A 419 16.44 -2.30 6.68
C HIS A 419 16.68 -3.15 5.42
N GLU A 420 16.64 -2.50 4.26
CA GLU A 420 16.95 -3.12 2.97
C GLU A 420 18.44 -3.48 2.89
N PRO A 421 18.81 -4.64 2.30
CA PRO A 421 17.91 -5.64 1.73
C PRO A 421 17.25 -6.51 2.81
N PHE A 422 15.98 -6.85 2.62
CA PHE A 422 15.24 -7.78 3.47
C PHE A 422 14.36 -8.72 2.64
N SER A 423 13.87 -9.77 3.27
CA SER A 423 12.88 -10.66 2.66
C SER A 423 11.89 -11.16 3.69
N ILE A 424 10.69 -11.48 3.21
CA ILE A 424 9.57 -11.96 4.02
C ILE A 424 9.02 -13.22 3.39
N LEU A 425 8.77 -14.22 4.22
CA LEU A 425 8.09 -15.45 3.89
C LEU A 425 6.79 -15.49 4.69
N TRP A 426 5.64 -15.42 4.03
CA TRP A 426 4.35 -15.65 4.66
C TRP A 426 3.90 -17.09 4.44
N ARG A 427 3.43 -17.75 5.51
CA ARG A 427 2.90 -19.11 5.47
C ARG A 427 1.58 -19.23 6.19
N GLY A 428 0.68 -20.03 5.64
CA GLY A 428 -0.59 -20.37 6.28
C GLY A 428 -1.50 -21.13 5.34
N LYS A 429 -2.80 -20.90 5.48
CA LYS A 429 -3.82 -21.54 4.65
C LYS A 429 -4.75 -20.50 4.03
N ILE A 430 -5.17 -20.77 2.80
CA ILE A 430 -6.23 -20.01 2.13
C ILE A 430 -7.50 -20.86 2.07
N ALA A 431 -8.63 -20.26 2.44
CA ALA A 431 -9.94 -20.90 2.36
C ALA A 431 -10.56 -20.65 0.98
N VAL A 432 -10.59 -21.69 0.16
CA VAL A 432 -11.16 -21.69 -1.19
C VAL A 432 -12.67 -21.97 -1.11
N PRO A 433 -13.54 -21.00 -1.48
CA PRO A 433 -14.99 -21.11 -1.26
C PRO A 433 -15.70 -22.04 -2.26
N SER A 434 -15.08 -22.36 -3.39
CA SER A 434 -15.64 -23.24 -4.40
C SER A 434 -14.55 -23.81 -5.31
N SER A 435 -14.72 -25.06 -5.76
CA SER A 435 -13.80 -25.66 -6.74
C SER A 435 -13.81 -24.90 -8.07
N GLY A 436 -12.64 -24.69 -8.66
CA GLY A 436 -12.51 -24.06 -9.98
C GLY A 436 -11.12 -23.53 -10.29
N LEU A 437 -11.01 -22.80 -11.41
CA LEU A 437 -9.78 -22.13 -11.83
C LEU A 437 -9.69 -20.76 -11.15
N TYR A 438 -8.68 -20.58 -10.31
CA TYR A 438 -8.36 -19.32 -9.63
C TYR A 438 -7.20 -18.63 -10.35
N THR A 439 -7.25 -17.30 -10.44
CA THR A 439 -6.09 -16.48 -10.83
C THR A 439 -5.50 -15.83 -9.59
N PHE A 440 -4.22 -16.02 -9.33
CA PHE A 440 -3.47 -15.25 -8.34
C PHE A 440 -2.63 -14.21 -9.05
N SER A 441 -2.49 -13.03 -8.46
CA SER A 441 -1.62 -11.97 -8.98
C SER A 441 -0.86 -11.28 -7.87
N THR A 442 0.37 -10.88 -8.16
CA THR A 442 1.18 -10.02 -7.29
C THR A 442 1.51 -8.74 -8.00
N ARG A 443 1.51 -7.63 -7.25
CA ARG A 443 2.18 -6.40 -7.62
C ARG A 443 3.33 -6.20 -6.65
N SER A 444 4.57 -6.25 -7.11
CA SER A 444 5.72 -6.15 -6.21
C SER A 444 6.87 -5.31 -6.76
N ASP A 445 7.56 -4.64 -5.82
CA ASP A 445 8.85 -3.95 -5.96
C ASP A 445 9.67 -4.34 -4.71
N ASP A 446 10.77 -5.07 -4.78
CA ASP A 446 11.26 -5.86 -5.93
C ASP A 446 10.47 -7.18 -6.11
N GLY A 447 11.12 -8.33 -5.93
CA GLY A 447 10.63 -9.62 -6.39
C GLY A 447 9.67 -10.33 -5.42
N SER A 448 8.74 -11.10 -5.97
CA SER A 448 7.84 -11.97 -5.19
C SER A 448 7.52 -13.30 -5.87
N PHE A 449 7.11 -14.29 -5.07
CA PHE A 449 6.63 -15.59 -5.52
C PHE A 449 5.41 -16.02 -4.72
N VAL A 450 4.46 -16.71 -5.36
CA VAL A 450 3.29 -17.29 -4.70
C VAL A 450 3.24 -18.78 -4.99
N PHE A 451 3.20 -19.59 -3.94
CA PHE A 451 3.00 -21.02 -4.01
C PHE A 451 1.66 -21.39 -3.37
N ILE A 452 0.94 -22.30 -4.03
CA ILE A 452 -0.28 -22.91 -3.50
C ILE A 452 -0.09 -24.43 -3.56
N ASP A 453 -0.27 -25.12 -2.43
CA ASP A 453 0.01 -26.56 -2.29
C ASP A 453 1.37 -26.97 -2.89
N GLU A 454 2.43 -26.25 -2.51
CA GLU A 454 3.81 -26.43 -2.98
C GLU A 454 4.05 -26.13 -4.49
N GLN A 455 3.02 -25.74 -5.24
CA GLN A 455 3.12 -25.39 -6.66
C GLN A 455 3.34 -23.89 -6.84
N LEU A 456 4.39 -23.51 -7.58
CA LEU A 456 4.62 -22.11 -7.97
C LEU A 456 3.51 -21.65 -8.92
N VAL A 457 2.69 -20.71 -8.46
CA VAL A 457 1.58 -20.13 -9.23
C VAL A 457 1.98 -18.79 -9.84
N VAL A 458 2.62 -17.90 -9.07
CA VAL A 458 3.07 -16.58 -9.54
C VAL A 458 4.58 -16.46 -9.37
N ASP A 459 5.27 -16.15 -10.46
CA ASP A 459 6.69 -15.81 -10.48
C ASP A 459 6.84 -14.35 -10.89
N ASN A 460 7.14 -13.50 -9.90
CA ASN A 460 7.51 -12.10 -10.06
C ASN A 460 8.92 -11.88 -9.51
N GLY A 461 9.85 -12.82 -9.75
CA GLY A 461 11.20 -12.73 -9.20
C GLY A 461 12.11 -11.72 -9.90
N GLY A 462 13.21 -11.37 -9.23
CA GLY A 462 14.26 -10.50 -9.76
C GLY A 462 14.33 -9.15 -9.04
N SER A 463 15.14 -8.23 -9.59
CA SER A 463 15.15 -6.83 -9.18
C SER A 463 14.53 -5.99 -10.28
N HIS A 464 13.47 -5.28 -9.93
CA HIS A 464 12.64 -4.47 -10.80
C HIS A 464 11.77 -3.55 -9.94
N GLY A 465 11.38 -2.39 -10.51
CA GLY A 465 10.35 -1.56 -9.87
C GLY A 465 9.00 -2.28 -9.81
N ALA A 466 7.99 -1.63 -9.25
CA ALA A 466 6.63 -2.17 -9.17
C ALA A 466 6.10 -2.80 -10.49
N GLU A 467 5.95 -4.12 -10.50
CA GLU A 467 5.43 -4.89 -11.63
C GLU A 467 4.32 -5.85 -11.21
N ASP A 468 3.29 -5.97 -12.07
CA ASP A 468 2.22 -6.96 -11.93
C ASP A 468 2.59 -8.29 -12.63
N ARG A 469 2.34 -9.40 -11.95
CA ARG A 469 2.39 -10.77 -12.50
C ARG A 469 1.21 -11.59 -12.03
N SER A 470 0.79 -12.53 -12.86
CA SER A 470 -0.35 -13.39 -12.57
C SER A 470 -0.09 -14.82 -12.99
N GLY A 471 -0.75 -15.76 -12.33
CA GLY A 471 -0.79 -17.15 -12.70
C GLY A 471 -2.10 -17.80 -12.26
N GLN A 472 -2.36 -19.00 -12.77
CA GLN A 472 -3.63 -19.69 -12.54
C GLN A 472 -3.40 -21.10 -12.00
N ILE A 473 -4.28 -21.53 -11.10
CA ILE A 473 -4.27 -22.87 -10.53
C ILE A 473 -5.71 -23.38 -10.35
N GLN A 474 -5.91 -24.67 -10.56
CA GLN A 474 -7.17 -25.35 -10.28
C GLN A 474 -7.18 -25.76 -8.81
N LEU A 475 -8.16 -25.28 -8.04
CA LEU A 475 -8.32 -25.60 -6.62
C LEU A 475 -9.67 -26.30 -6.37
N ASP A 476 -9.70 -27.10 -5.31
CA ASP A 476 -10.94 -27.68 -4.78
C ASP A 476 -11.51 -26.78 -3.67
N GLU A 477 -12.80 -26.93 -3.35
CA GLU A 477 -13.37 -26.26 -2.18
C GLU A 477 -12.70 -26.77 -0.90
N GLY A 478 -12.23 -25.86 -0.04
CA GLY A 478 -11.57 -26.20 1.21
C GLY A 478 -10.33 -25.36 1.52
N PHE A 479 -9.51 -25.83 2.46
CA PHE A 479 -8.27 -25.15 2.83
C PHE A 479 -7.10 -25.69 2.00
N HIS A 480 -6.33 -24.76 1.44
CA HIS A 480 -5.09 -25.03 0.70
C HIS A 480 -3.91 -24.35 1.37
N ASP A 481 -2.72 -24.94 1.26
CA ASP A 481 -1.50 -24.31 1.78
C ASP A 481 -1.12 -23.13 0.88
N ILE A 482 -0.77 -22.00 1.49
CA ILE A 482 -0.28 -20.82 0.79
C ILE A 482 1.06 -20.40 1.37
N GLU A 483 2.01 -20.15 0.47
CA GLU A 483 3.31 -19.58 0.78
C GLU A 483 3.59 -18.40 -0.16
N VAL A 484 3.96 -17.26 0.41
CA VAL A 484 4.28 -16.04 -0.34
C VAL A 484 5.65 -15.57 0.06
N LEU A 485 6.53 -15.43 -0.93
CA LEU A 485 7.89 -14.91 -0.75
C LEU A 485 7.93 -13.51 -1.33
N TYR A 486 8.53 -12.57 -0.60
CA TYR A 486 8.81 -11.22 -1.06
C TYR A 486 10.22 -10.80 -0.66
N SER A 487 10.93 -10.11 -1.56
CA SER A 487 12.26 -9.57 -1.34
C SER A 487 12.30 -8.11 -1.77
N GLU A 488 12.81 -7.26 -0.89
CA GLU A 488 13.13 -5.86 -1.18
C GLU A 488 14.64 -5.70 -1.18
N LEU A 489 15.21 -5.30 -2.33
CA LEU A 489 16.66 -5.23 -2.53
C LEU A 489 17.17 -3.79 -2.54
N GLY A 490 16.28 -2.81 -2.69
CA GLY A 490 16.54 -1.41 -2.42
C GLY A 490 15.69 -0.46 -3.26
N GLY A 491 15.24 0.64 -2.65
CA GLY A 491 14.60 1.73 -3.38
C GLY A 491 13.19 2.02 -2.88
N SER A 492 12.20 1.85 -3.75
CA SER A 492 10.80 1.90 -3.37
C SER A 492 10.31 0.48 -3.17
N ARG A 493 9.34 0.29 -2.28
CA ARG A 493 8.81 -1.04 -1.94
C ARG A 493 7.32 -1.11 -2.18
N GLU A 494 6.87 -2.19 -2.78
CA GLU A 494 5.46 -2.47 -3.01
C GLU A 494 5.23 -3.97 -2.89
N MET A 495 4.13 -4.38 -2.26
CA MET A 495 3.72 -5.77 -2.22
C MET A 495 2.21 -5.85 -2.02
N GLN A 496 1.52 -6.40 -3.01
CA GLN A 496 0.10 -6.69 -2.96
C GLN A 496 -0.14 -8.09 -3.51
N LEU A 497 -1.02 -8.85 -2.86
CA LEU A 497 -1.50 -10.14 -3.33
C LEU A 497 -2.99 -10.04 -3.66
N TYR A 498 -3.33 -10.45 -4.87
CA TYR A 498 -4.69 -10.54 -5.36
C TYR A 498 -5.02 -11.98 -5.74
N TRP A 499 -6.31 -12.31 -5.64
CA TRP A 499 -6.84 -13.55 -6.20
C TRP A 499 -8.23 -13.32 -6.77
N GLN A 500 -8.56 -14.09 -7.80
CA GLN A 500 -9.81 -14.01 -8.53
C GLN A 500 -10.47 -15.38 -8.52
N PRO A 501 -11.64 -15.52 -7.87
CA PRO A 501 -12.40 -16.77 -7.88
C PRO A 501 -12.92 -17.16 -9.27
N PRO A 502 -13.25 -18.44 -9.48
CA PRO A 502 -13.78 -18.95 -10.74
C PRO A 502 -15.00 -18.18 -11.22
N GLY A 503 -14.99 -17.78 -12.50
CA GLY A 503 -16.14 -17.12 -13.13
C GLY A 503 -16.38 -15.66 -12.71
N GLN A 504 -15.50 -15.08 -11.89
CA GLN A 504 -15.44 -13.63 -11.70
C GLN A 504 -14.42 -13.06 -12.70
N GLY A 505 -14.72 -11.92 -13.31
CA GLY A 505 -13.97 -11.29 -14.41
C GLY A 505 -13.47 -9.91 -14.04
#